data_AF-A0A219TU24-F1
#
_entry.id   AF-A0A219TU24-F1
#
_cell.length_a   1.000
_cell.length_b   1.000
_cell.length_c   1.000
_cell.angle_alpha   90.00
_cell.angle_beta   90.00
_cell.angle_gamma   90.00
#
_symmetry.space_group_name_H-M   'P 1'
#
loop_
_entity.id
_entity.type
_entity.pdbx_description
1 polymer ?
#
loop_
_entity_poly.entity_id
_entity_poly.type
_entity_poly.pdbx_seq_one_letter_code
_entity_poly.pdbx_strand_id
1 'polypeptide(L)'
;MLEFYLIIHFLFTVMQFLIGVLANGIIVVVNGTELIKQRKMIPLALFLCCLAISRICLQLIIFFMNLGTLFLIEVPLLADNFVIFVFVNELGLWFATWLGVYYCAKIAPITHSFFFWLKIRISKWMPWLILGSMMYASVPSVFCSKQIWVYSQNVLSSLFSPNATQIKETSALQIAFLIRLLLPLLIFLGSTLLLIFSLGRHTWQMRNTATGPRDPSTGVHVSTILSVLSFLVLCLSHYMAAALLSFQIFQLRSLVFLICLWVFGSYPSGHSMILILGNPKLKQNAKKLLLHGKCCQ
;
A
#
# COMPACT_ATOMS: atom_id res chain seq x y z
N MET A 1 -20.98 -17.64 -20.07
CA MET A 1 -19.56 -17.59 -19.64
C MET A 1 -19.15 -16.20 -19.18
N LEU A 2 -19.41 -15.13 -19.96
CA LEU A 2 -19.04 -13.76 -19.61
C LEU A 2 -19.61 -13.29 -18.26
N GLU A 3 -20.89 -13.53 -18.03
CA GLU A 3 -21.58 -13.08 -16.81
C GLU A 3 -21.12 -13.80 -15.54
N PHE A 4 -20.76 -15.08 -15.65
CA PHE A 4 -20.37 -15.89 -14.48
C PHE A 4 -19.05 -15.41 -13.86
N TYR A 5 -18.03 -15.12 -14.68
CA TYR A 5 -16.77 -14.61 -14.14
C TYR A 5 -16.89 -13.18 -13.61
N LEU A 6 -17.81 -12.36 -14.13
CA LEU A 6 -18.07 -11.01 -13.63
C LEU A 6 -18.71 -11.05 -12.24
N ILE A 7 -19.65 -11.97 -12.02
CA ILE A 7 -20.24 -12.22 -10.70
C ILE A 7 -19.16 -12.68 -9.71
N ILE A 8 -18.29 -13.60 -10.13
CA ILE A 8 -17.16 -14.04 -9.31
C ILE A 8 -16.24 -12.86 -8.96
N HIS A 9 -15.85 -12.06 -9.95
CA HIS A 9 -15.01 -10.87 -9.74
C HIS A 9 -15.65 -9.86 -8.78
N PHE A 10 -16.96 -9.64 -8.92
CA PHE A 10 -17.73 -8.80 -8.00
C PHE A 10 -17.67 -9.31 -6.56
N LEU A 11 -17.93 -10.60 -6.35
CA LEU A 11 -17.85 -11.22 -5.02
C LEU A 11 -16.46 -11.06 -4.41
N PHE A 12 -15.40 -11.34 -5.16
CA PHE A 12 -14.03 -11.14 -4.70
C PHE A 12 -13.73 -9.67 -4.36
N THR A 13 -14.23 -8.74 -5.17
CA THR A 13 -14.08 -7.30 -4.94
C THR A 13 -14.76 -6.87 -3.64
N VAL A 14 -15.98 -7.33 -3.37
CA VAL A 14 -16.71 -7.06 -2.12
C VAL A 14 -15.95 -7.63 -0.93
N MET A 15 -15.50 -8.88 -1.01
CA MET A 15 -14.74 -9.51 0.07
C MET A 15 -13.44 -8.76 0.35
N GLN A 16 -12.70 -8.39 -0.69
CA GLN A 16 -11.47 -7.62 -0.56
C GLN A 16 -11.72 -6.24 0.06
N PHE A 17 -12.79 -5.55 -0.35
CA PHE A 17 -13.18 -4.27 0.22
C PHE A 17 -13.48 -4.39 1.72
N LEU A 18 -14.33 -5.35 2.11
CA LEU A 18 -14.69 -5.58 3.51
C LEU A 18 -13.46 -5.90 4.36
N ILE A 19 -12.62 -6.82 3.89
CA ILE A 19 -11.37 -7.21 4.57
C ILE A 19 -10.44 -6.00 4.71
N GLY A 20 -10.29 -5.20 3.65
CA GLY A 20 -9.45 -4.01 3.65
C GLY A 20 -9.94 -2.96 4.65
N VAL A 21 -11.22 -2.64 4.65
CA VAL A 21 -11.81 -1.67 5.59
C VAL A 21 -11.72 -2.18 7.03
N LEU A 22 -11.99 -3.46 7.29
CA LEU A 22 -11.87 -4.05 8.62
C LEU A 22 -10.42 -3.99 9.13
N ALA A 23 -9.46 -4.48 8.35
CA ALA A 23 -8.05 -4.51 8.77
C ALA A 23 -7.51 -3.11 9.03
N ASN A 24 -7.74 -2.18 8.11
CA ASN A 24 -7.30 -0.80 8.28
C ASN A 24 -8.06 -0.09 9.43
N GLY A 25 -9.36 -0.36 9.58
CA GLY A 25 -10.16 0.16 10.69
C GLY A 25 -9.64 -0.29 12.05
N ILE A 26 -9.26 -1.56 12.19
CA ILE A 26 -8.61 -2.06 13.42
C ILE A 26 -7.30 -1.30 13.70
N ILE A 27 -6.48 -1.04 12.68
CA ILE A 27 -5.23 -0.28 12.84
C ILE A 27 -5.53 1.14 13.35
N VAL A 28 -6.52 1.82 12.76
CA VAL A 28 -6.94 3.17 13.20
C VAL A 28 -7.45 3.16 14.63
N VAL A 29 -8.34 2.22 14.99
CA VAL A 29 -8.91 2.14 16.35
C VAL A 29 -7.82 1.87 17.38
N VAL A 30 -6.93 0.90 17.12
CA VAL A 30 -5.89 0.52 18.07
C VAL A 30 -4.86 1.64 18.28
N ASN A 31 -4.38 2.25 17.20
CA ASN A 31 -3.37 3.32 17.30
C ASN A 31 -4.00 4.66 17.73
N GLY A 32 -5.23 4.94 17.30
CA GLY A 32 -5.97 6.14 17.68
C GLY A 32 -6.35 6.17 19.16
N THR A 33 -6.80 5.05 19.71
CA THR A 33 -7.07 4.94 21.16
C THR A 33 -5.80 5.13 21.98
N GLU A 34 -4.64 4.69 21.51
CA GLU A 34 -3.36 4.92 22.16
C GLU A 34 -2.99 6.41 22.16
N LEU A 35 -3.20 7.10 21.03
CA LEU A 35 -2.95 8.54 20.89
C LEU A 35 -3.82 9.35 21.88
N ILE A 36 -5.10 8.99 21.99
CA ILE A 36 -6.06 9.65 22.90
C ILE A 36 -5.68 9.37 24.36
N LYS A 37 -5.38 8.10 24.71
CA LYS A 37 -5.07 7.70 26.10
C LYS A 37 -3.78 8.32 26.61
N GLN A 38 -2.73 8.37 25.79
CA GLN A 38 -1.43 8.90 26.22
C GLN A 38 -1.37 10.44 26.19
N ARG A 39 -2.38 11.12 25.62
CA ARG A 39 -2.44 12.59 25.43
C ARG A 39 -1.14 13.19 24.85
N LYS A 40 -0.36 12.38 24.14
CA LYS A 40 0.93 12.74 23.54
C LYS A 40 0.95 12.22 22.11
N MET A 41 1.54 13.00 21.22
CA MET A 41 1.75 12.61 19.83
C MET A 41 2.81 11.51 19.76
N ILE A 42 2.38 10.25 19.73
CA ILE A 42 3.24 9.11 19.44
C ILE A 42 3.43 9.07 17.91
N PRO A 43 4.61 9.43 17.38
CA PRO A 43 4.77 9.65 15.94
C PRO A 43 4.46 8.42 15.10
N LEU A 44 4.82 7.22 15.59
CA LEU A 44 4.54 5.96 14.91
C LEU A 44 3.03 5.64 14.89
N ALA A 45 2.32 5.86 15.99
CA ALA A 45 0.87 5.60 16.06
C ALA A 45 0.11 6.55 15.11
N LEU A 46 0.48 7.83 15.10
CA LEU A 46 -0.06 8.81 14.16
C LEU A 46 0.20 8.39 12.70
N PHE A 47 1.44 8.00 12.40
CA PHE A 47 1.83 7.56 11.07
C PHE A 47 1.03 6.35 10.59
N LEU A 48 0.85 5.35 11.45
CA LEU A 48 0.04 4.17 11.16
C LEU A 48 -1.44 4.51 10.97
N CYS A 49 -1.99 5.48 11.71
CA CYS A 49 -3.34 5.99 11.50
C CYS A 49 -3.47 6.68 10.14
N CYS A 50 -2.57 7.60 9.79
CA CYS A 50 -2.58 8.31 8.51
C CYS A 50 -2.48 7.33 7.32
N LEU A 51 -1.60 6.33 7.43
CA LEU A 51 -1.49 5.26 6.45
C LEU A 51 -2.78 4.44 6.37
N ALA A 52 -3.35 3.99 7.49
CA ALA A 52 -4.58 3.20 7.46
C ALA A 52 -5.78 3.98 6.89
N ILE A 53 -5.89 5.28 7.19
CA ILE A 53 -6.93 6.14 6.61
C ILE A 53 -6.75 6.28 5.10
N SER A 54 -5.53 6.57 4.62
CA SER A 54 -5.30 6.69 3.17
C SER A 54 -5.61 5.38 2.45
N ARG A 55 -5.38 4.22 3.10
CA ARG A 55 -5.73 2.90 2.56
C ARG A 55 -7.22 2.63 2.53
N ILE A 56 -7.99 3.07 3.54
CA ILE A 56 -9.45 2.99 3.52
C ILE A 56 -10.00 3.83 2.36
N CYS A 57 -9.50 5.07 2.19
CA CYS A 57 -9.88 5.92 1.06
C CYS A 57 -9.54 5.26 -0.28
N LEU A 58 -8.34 4.70 -0.43
CA LEU A 58 -7.94 3.99 -1.64
C LEU A 58 -8.83 2.77 -1.91
N GLN A 59 -9.16 1.99 -0.89
CA GLN A 59 -10.04 0.81 -1.01
C GLN A 59 -11.44 1.20 -1.47
N LEU A 60 -11.99 2.29 -0.92
CA LEU A 60 -13.28 2.85 -1.34
C LEU A 60 -13.26 3.27 -2.81
N ILE A 61 -12.23 4.02 -3.23
CA ILE A 61 -12.11 4.47 -4.62
C ILE A 61 -11.99 3.26 -5.55
N ILE A 62 -11.11 2.29 -5.25
CA ILE A 62 -10.96 1.07 -6.07
C ILE A 62 -12.27 0.28 -6.14
N PHE A 63 -13.03 0.21 -5.05
CA PHE A 63 -14.34 -0.44 -5.04
C PHE A 63 -15.31 0.26 -6.01
N PHE A 64 -15.40 1.59 -5.98
CA PHE A 64 -16.21 2.36 -6.93
C PHE A 64 -15.73 2.19 -8.38
N MET A 65 -14.41 2.14 -8.63
CA MET A 65 -13.85 1.85 -9.95
C MET A 65 -14.28 0.48 -10.47
N ASN A 66 -14.26 -0.54 -9.61
CA ASN A 66 -14.72 -1.89 -9.97
C ASN A 66 -16.23 -1.91 -10.25
N LEU A 67 -17.03 -1.21 -9.44
CA LEU A 67 -18.47 -1.07 -9.69
C LEU A 67 -18.74 -0.39 -11.04
N GLY A 68 -18.06 0.72 -11.34
CA GLY A 68 -18.18 1.40 -12.64
C GLY A 68 -17.81 0.48 -13.81
N THR A 69 -16.74 -0.30 -13.66
CA THR A 69 -16.29 -1.29 -14.67
C THR A 69 -17.33 -2.41 -14.88
N LEU A 70 -17.99 -2.87 -13.81
CA LEU A 70 -18.93 -3.99 -13.87
C LEU A 70 -20.33 -3.57 -14.34
N PHE A 71 -20.82 -2.42 -13.87
CA PHE A 71 -22.19 -1.95 -14.10
C PHE A 71 -22.29 -0.89 -15.22
N LEU A 72 -21.18 -0.53 -15.87
CA LEU A 72 -21.13 0.47 -16.96
C LEU A 72 -21.77 1.82 -16.58
N ILE A 73 -21.72 2.19 -15.29
CA ILE A 73 -22.21 3.49 -14.81
C ILE A 73 -21.39 4.59 -15.47
N GLU A 74 -22.05 5.67 -15.88
CA GLU A 74 -21.46 6.84 -16.56
C GLU A 74 -20.16 7.33 -15.88
N VAL A 75 -19.04 6.85 -16.44
CA VAL A 75 -17.84 7.53 -16.94
C VAL A 75 -17.49 8.93 -16.39
N PRO A 76 -18.33 9.98 -16.41
CA PRO A 76 -17.93 11.32 -15.96
C PRO A 76 -17.56 11.39 -14.48
N LEU A 77 -18.29 10.66 -13.61
CA LEU A 77 -18.02 10.67 -12.16
C LEU A 77 -16.66 10.02 -11.82
N LEU A 78 -16.21 9.10 -12.68
CA LEU A 78 -14.95 8.38 -12.52
C LEU A 78 -13.75 9.27 -12.88
N ALA A 79 -13.89 10.07 -13.93
CA ALA A 79 -12.88 11.01 -14.37
C ALA A 79 -12.70 12.15 -13.35
N ASP A 80 -13.80 12.64 -12.75
CA ASP A 80 -13.77 13.75 -11.75
C ASP A 80 -13.01 13.33 -10.49
N ASN A 81 -13.14 12.06 -10.11
CA ASN A 81 -12.47 11.51 -8.94
C ASN A 81 -11.05 11.01 -9.22
N PHE A 82 -10.56 11.06 -10.48
CA PHE A 82 -9.26 10.52 -10.84
C PHE A 82 -8.09 11.30 -10.21
N VAL A 83 -8.24 12.63 -10.05
CA VAL A 83 -7.22 13.45 -9.36
C VAL A 83 -7.09 13.03 -7.89
N ILE A 84 -8.23 12.79 -7.23
CA ILE A 84 -8.28 12.31 -5.83
C ILE A 84 -7.67 10.92 -5.73
N PHE A 85 -7.97 10.03 -6.69
CA PHE A 85 -7.38 8.71 -6.77
C PHE A 85 -5.85 8.76 -6.85
N VAL A 86 -5.30 9.55 -7.77
CA VAL A 86 -3.84 9.71 -7.93
C VAL A 86 -3.22 10.26 -6.65
N PHE A 87 -3.84 11.27 -6.04
CA PHE A 87 -3.38 11.86 -4.78
C PHE A 87 -3.33 10.83 -3.64
N VAL A 88 -4.43 10.11 -3.41
CA VAL A 88 -4.53 9.12 -2.33
C VAL A 88 -3.58 7.95 -2.55
N ASN A 89 -3.42 7.48 -3.79
CA ASN A 89 -2.50 6.40 -4.13
C ASN A 89 -1.04 6.81 -3.89
N GLU A 90 -0.63 7.96 -4.42
CA GLU A 90 0.72 8.53 -4.19
C GLU A 90 1.02 8.69 -2.70
N LEU A 91 0.10 9.31 -1.96
CA LEU A 91 0.23 9.48 -0.52
C LEU A 91 0.41 8.13 0.21
N GLY A 92 -0.39 7.13 -0.15
CA GLY A 92 -0.32 5.79 0.41
C GLY A 92 1.00 5.06 0.11
N LEU A 93 1.58 5.27 -1.08
CA LEU A 93 2.88 4.73 -1.46
C LEU A 93 4.01 5.39 -0.68
N TRP A 94 4.03 6.72 -0.60
CA TRP A 94 5.02 7.45 0.21
C TRP A 94 4.96 7.03 1.67
N PHE A 95 3.76 6.93 2.26
CA PHE A 95 3.64 6.46 3.63
C PHE A 95 4.19 5.04 3.81
N ALA A 96 3.92 4.11 2.89
CA ALA A 96 4.47 2.76 2.93
C ALA A 96 6.01 2.75 2.81
N THR A 97 6.57 3.59 1.93
CA THR A 97 8.02 3.75 1.76
C THR A 97 8.69 4.24 3.04
N TRP A 98 8.17 5.30 3.64
CA TRP A 98 8.71 5.83 4.90
C TRP A 98 8.58 4.85 6.06
N LEU A 99 7.51 4.05 6.10
CA LEU A 99 7.36 2.97 7.07
C LEU A 99 8.41 1.87 6.88
N GLY A 100 8.70 1.49 5.63
CA GLY A 100 9.78 0.57 5.28
C GLY A 100 11.14 1.07 5.75
N VAL A 101 11.46 2.34 5.50
CA VAL A 101 12.69 3.01 5.98
C VAL A 101 12.74 3.05 7.51
N TYR A 102 11.61 3.35 8.18
CA TYR A 102 11.52 3.35 9.63
C TYR A 102 11.82 1.98 10.23
N TYR A 103 11.23 0.92 9.70
CA TYR A 103 11.48 -0.45 10.15
C TYR A 103 12.91 -0.89 9.86
N CYS A 104 13.44 -0.56 8.68
CA CYS A 104 14.84 -0.79 8.33
C CYS A 104 15.77 -0.17 9.38
N ALA A 105 15.57 1.11 9.70
CA ALA A 105 16.40 1.83 10.67
C ALA A 105 16.30 1.31 12.11
N LYS A 106 15.13 0.79 12.50
CA LYS A 106 14.88 0.31 13.86
C LYS A 106 15.33 -1.12 14.09
N ILE A 107 15.11 -2.00 13.10
CA ILE A 107 15.26 -3.45 13.26
C ILE A 107 16.61 -3.92 12.72
N ALA A 108 17.17 -3.31 11.67
CA ALA A 108 18.41 -3.77 11.07
C ALA A 108 19.60 -3.60 12.06
N PRO A 109 20.34 -4.68 12.39
CA PRO A 109 21.54 -4.62 13.23
C PRO A 109 22.77 -4.05 12.49
N ILE A 110 22.61 -2.90 11.82
CA ILE A 110 23.68 -2.24 11.06
C ILE A 110 24.37 -1.20 11.94
N THR A 111 25.66 -1.40 12.23
CA THR A 111 26.52 -0.52 13.04
C THR A 111 27.17 0.61 12.22
N HIS A 112 26.51 1.08 11.16
CA HIS A 112 27.00 2.18 10.33
C HIS A 112 26.55 3.53 10.88
N SER A 113 27.43 4.55 10.85
CA SER A 113 27.17 5.89 11.43
C SER A 113 25.87 6.53 10.91
N PHE A 114 25.60 6.39 9.61
CA PHE A 114 24.34 6.84 8.99
C PHE A 114 23.09 6.15 9.58
N PHE A 115 23.12 4.83 9.78
CA PHE A 115 22.00 4.09 10.36
C PHE A 115 21.76 4.46 11.83
N PHE A 116 22.83 4.68 12.59
CA PHE A 116 22.73 5.16 13.96
C PHE A 116 22.09 6.55 14.04
N TRP A 117 22.54 7.47 13.17
CA TRP A 117 21.96 8.80 13.05
C TRP A 117 20.46 8.73 12.69
N LEU A 118 20.12 7.91 11.71
CA LEU A 118 18.75 7.72 11.24
C LEU A 118 17.86 7.10 12.33
N LYS A 119 18.36 6.12 13.09
CA LYS A 119 17.65 5.47 14.21
C LYS A 119 17.25 6.45 15.32
N ILE A 120 18.10 7.44 15.63
CA ILE A 120 17.82 8.47 16.64
C ILE A 120 16.83 9.50 16.11
N ARG A 121 17.00 9.93 14.85
CA ARG A 121 16.26 11.06 14.29
C ARG A 121 14.90 10.64 13.76
N ILE A 122 14.75 9.48 13.12
CA ILE A 122 13.57 9.14 12.32
C ILE A 122 12.23 9.22 13.08
N SER A 123 12.23 8.93 14.38
CA SER A 123 11.01 9.06 15.20
C SER A 123 10.57 10.53 15.36
N LYS A 124 11.51 11.48 15.40
CA LYS A 124 11.22 12.92 15.44
C LYS A 124 10.82 13.47 14.07
N TRP A 125 11.36 12.91 13.00
CA TRP A 125 11.06 13.33 11.63
C TRP A 125 9.74 12.76 11.10
N MET A 126 9.18 11.71 11.71
CA MET A 126 7.95 11.07 11.24
C MET A 126 6.80 12.04 10.92
N PRO A 127 6.43 13.01 11.78
CA PRO A 127 5.36 13.97 11.46
C PRO A 127 5.73 14.87 10.27
N TRP A 128 7.01 15.23 10.13
CA TRP A 128 7.51 16.01 9.00
C TRP A 128 7.50 15.20 7.69
N LEU A 129 7.75 13.89 7.75
CA LEU A 129 7.62 13.00 6.60
C LEU A 129 6.16 12.88 6.15
N ILE A 130 5.21 12.88 7.09
CA ILE A 130 3.77 12.93 6.77
C ILE A 130 3.47 14.24 6.04
N LEU A 131 3.88 15.37 6.59
CA LEU A 131 3.62 16.67 5.98
C LEU A 131 4.28 16.79 4.59
N GLY A 132 5.55 16.39 4.47
CA GLY A 132 6.29 16.43 3.20
C GLY A 132 5.67 15.54 2.12
N SER A 133 5.17 14.35 2.48
CA SER A 133 4.47 13.48 1.53
C SER A 133 3.10 14.02 1.14
N MET A 134 2.36 14.66 2.06
CA MET A 134 1.12 15.38 1.72
C MET A 134 1.39 16.52 0.74
N MET A 135 2.41 17.33 0.99
CA MET A 135 2.78 18.42 0.09
C MET A 135 3.21 17.88 -1.28
N TYR A 136 4.09 16.88 -1.32
CA TYR A 136 4.54 16.27 -2.56
C TYR A 136 3.39 15.66 -3.37
N ALA A 137 2.51 14.88 -2.74
CA ALA A 137 1.36 14.27 -3.41
C ALA A 137 0.36 15.34 -3.91
N SER A 138 0.26 16.47 -3.22
CA SER A 138 -0.65 17.56 -3.62
C SER A 138 -0.17 18.35 -4.84
N VAL A 139 1.14 18.46 -5.08
CA VAL A 139 1.71 19.25 -6.18
C VAL A 139 1.11 18.86 -7.53
N PRO A 140 1.09 17.57 -7.94
CA PRO A 140 0.46 17.19 -9.20
C PRO A 140 -1.05 17.42 -9.22
N SER A 141 -1.74 17.20 -8.09
CA SER A 141 -3.18 17.39 -8.01
C SER A 141 -3.62 18.85 -8.18
N VAL A 142 -2.76 19.80 -7.82
CA VAL A 142 -3.02 21.23 -7.93
C VAL A 142 -2.49 21.79 -9.25
N PHE A 143 -1.23 21.53 -9.58
CA PHE A 143 -0.55 22.17 -10.71
C PHE A 143 -0.72 21.43 -12.05
N CYS A 144 -0.98 20.12 -12.00
CA CYS A 144 -1.14 19.27 -13.19
C CYS A 144 -2.56 18.71 -13.30
N SER A 145 -3.55 19.27 -12.59
CA SER A 145 -4.94 18.78 -12.58
C SER A 145 -5.52 18.63 -13.98
N LYS A 146 -5.30 19.62 -14.85
CA LYS A 146 -5.76 19.61 -16.25
C LYS A 146 -5.10 18.49 -17.07
N GLN A 147 -3.82 18.22 -16.86
CA GLN A 147 -3.09 17.14 -17.55
C GLN A 147 -3.53 15.76 -17.03
N ILE A 148 -3.77 15.64 -15.72
CA ILE A 148 -4.30 14.43 -15.09
C ILE A 148 -5.73 14.14 -15.58
N TRP A 149 -6.55 15.18 -15.76
CA TRP A 149 -7.89 15.09 -16.34
C TRP A 149 -7.86 14.63 -17.80
N VAL A 150 -7.01 15.24 -18.63
CA VAL A 150 -6.85 14.81 -20.03
C VAL A 150 -6.35 13.36 -20.09
N TYR A 151 -5.42 13.00 -19.21
CA TYR A 151 -4.96 11.62 -19.07
C TYR A 151 -6.09 10.66 -18.69
N SER A 152 -6.94 11.02 -17.71
CA SER A 152 -8.06 10.16 -17.28
C SER A 152 -9.09 9.96 -18.39
N GLN A 153 -9.44 11.03 -19.11
CA GLN A 153 -10.35 10.97 -20.25
C GLN A 153 -9.78 10.09 -21.38
N ASN A 154 -8.48 10.18 -21.65
CA ASN A 154 -7.83 9.36 -22.66
C ASN A 154 -7.76 7.88 -22.25
N VAL A 155 -7.46 7.59 -20.98
CA VAL A 155 -7.48 6.23 -20.44
C VAL A 155 -8.87 5.61 -20.59
N LEU A 156 -9.88 6.38 -20.23
CA LEU A 156 -11.27 5.95 -20.25
C LEU A 156 -11.76 5.74 -21.69
N SER A 157 -11.48 6.68 -22.60
CA SER A 157 -11.82 6.57 -24.01
C SER A 157 -11.16 5.36 -24.68
N SER A 158 -9.89 5.10 -24.39
CA SER A 158 -9.14 3.94 -24.89
C SER A 158 -9.71 2.61 -24.38
N LEU A 159 -10.15 2.57 -23.13
CA LEU A 159 -10.80 1.38 -22.55
C LEU A 159 -12.16 1.08 -23.20
N PHE A 160 -12.92 2.10 -23.62
CA PHE A 160 -14.22 1.93 -24.28
C PHE A 160 -14.13 1.78 -25.81
N SER A 161 -13.10 2.34 -26.46
CA SER A 161 -12.89 2.30 -27.92
C SER A 161 -11.41 2.04 -28.27
N PRO A 162 -11.04 0.78 -28.56
CA PRO A 162 -9.65 0.40 -28.86
C PRO A 162 -9.07 1.01 -30.15
N ASN A 163 -9.92 1.54 -31.04
CA ASN A 163 -9.52 2.02 -32.37
C ASN A 163 -9.33 3.55 -32.48
N ALA A 164 -9.48 4.29 -31.37
CA ALA A 164 -9.19 5.72 -31.39
C ALA A 164 -7.68 5.95 -31.49
N THR A 165 -7.25 6.68 -32.53
CA THR A 165 -5.83 7.00 -32.80
C THR A 165 -5.13 7.54 -31.54
N GLN A 166 -4.23 6.74 -30.96
CA GLN A 166 -3.41 7.15 -29.81
C GLN A 166 -2.42 8.23 -30.24
N ILE A 167 -2.76 9.49 -29.94
CA ILE A 167 -1.93 10.66 -30.23
C ILE A 167 -0.72 10.68 -29.29
N LYS A 168 0.45 11.04 -29.84
CA LYS A 168 1.78 11.24 -29.22
C LYS A 168 1.84 11.87 -27.81
N GLU A 169 0.78 12.54 -27.38
CA GLU A 169 0.66 13.22 -26.08
C GLU A 169 0.31 12.25 -24.92
N THR A 170 -0.37 11.14 -25.21
CA THR A 170 -0.73 10.12 -24.20
C THR A 170 0.50 9.37 -23.68
N SER A 171 1.49 9.12 -24.53
CA SER A 171 2.72 8.42 -24.14
C SER A 171 3.58 9.22 -23.17
N ALA A 172 3.66 10.54 -23.32
CA ALA A 172 4.41 11.42 -22.41
C ALA A 172 3.80 11.44 -21.00
N LEU A 173 2.47 11.52 -20.89
CA LEU A 173 1.76 11.50 -19.60
C LEU A 173 1.84 10.12 -18.92
N GLN A 174 1.76 9.04 -19.69
CA GLN A 174 2.00 7.67 -19.18
C GLN A 174 3.41 7.52 -18.61
N ILE A 175 4.43 7.98 -19.34
CA ILE A 175 5.83 7.91 -18.90
C ILE A 175 6.03 8.77 -17.64
N ALA A 176 5.45 9.97 -17.59
CA ALA A 176 5.53 10.82 -16.41
C ALA A 176 4.88 10.18 -15.16
N PHE A 177 3.75 9.49 -15.33
CA PHE A 177 3.11 8.73 -14.25
C PHE A 177 3.99 7.58 -13.75
N LEU A 178 4.59 6.80 -14.66
CA LEU A 178 5.50 5.70 -14.31
C LEU A 178 6.77 6.17 -13.60
N ILE A 179 7.38 7.27 -14.06
CA ILE A 179 8.55 7.87 -13.41
C ILE A 179 8.23 8.27 -11.97
N ARG A 180 7.02 8.78 -11.72
CA ARG A 180 6.59 9.17 -10.38
C ARG A 180 6.46 7.98 -9.43
N LEU A 181 5.92 6.87 -9.92
CA LEU A 181 5.83 5.62 -9.17
C LEU A 181 7.20 4.97 -8.92
N LEU A 182 8.18 5.21 -9.80
CA LEU A 182 9.50 4.61 -9.72
C LEU A 182 10.29 5.09 -8.49
N LEU A 183 10.19 6.37 -8.14
CA LEU A 183 10.94 6.94 -7.02
C LEU A 183 10.59 6.29 -5.65
N PRO A 184 9.32 6.26 -5.19
CA PRO A 184 8.96 5.59 -3.94
C PRO A 184 9.23 4.09 -3.99
N LEU A 185 9.12 3.45 -5.17
CA LEU A 185 9.46 2.04 -5.38
C LEU A 185 10.95 1.77 -5.12
N LEU A 186 11.86 2.54 -5.71
CA LEU A 186 13.31 2.34 -5.54
C LEU A 186 13.74 2.52 -4.09
N ILE A 187 13.23 3.54 -3.42
CA ILE A 187 13.50 3.79 -2.00
C ILE A 187 12.97 2.62 -1.15
N PHE A 188 11.73 2.18 -1.42
CA PHE A 188 11.12 1.07 -0.71
C PHE A 188 11.91 -0.22 -0.89
N LEU A 189 12.25 -0.56 -2.14
CA LEU A 189 13.02 -1.75 -2.51
C LEU A 189 14.39 -1.73 -1.84
N GLY A 190 15.12 -0.62 -1.92
CA GLY A 190 16.40 -0.47 -1.24
C GLY A 190 16.28 -0.68 0.27
N SER A 191 15.30 -0.04 0.91
CA SER A 191 15.10 -0.16 2.37
C SER A 191 14.74 -1.59 2.82
N THR A 192 13.88 -2.28 2.06
CA THR A 192 13.41 -3.64 2.41
C THR A 192 14.47 -4.69 2.10
N LEU A 193 15.18 -4.59 0.98
CA LEU A 193 16.31 -5.48 0.67
C LEU A 193 17.43 -5.34 1.71
N LEU A 194 17.76 -4.12 2.13
CA LEU A 194 18.72 -3.88 3.21
C LEU A 194 18.26 -4.53 4.53
N LEU A 195 16.97 -4.42 4.87
CA LEU A 195 16.39 -5.04 6.06
C LEU A 195 16.48 -6.58 5.98
N ILE A 196 16.10 -7.18 4.85
CA ILE A 196 16.17 -8.64 4.62
C ILE A 196 17.62 -9.13 4.73
N PHE A 197 18.56 -8.45 4.06
CA PHE A 197 19.98 -8.83 4.08
C PHE A 197 20.56 -8.73 5.50
N SER A 198 20.25 -7.66 6.22
CA SER A 198 20.74 -7.43 7.57
C SER A 198 20.21 -8.47 8.56
N LEU A 199 18.89 -8.75 8.53
CA LEU A 199 18.30 -9.80 9.37
C LEU A 199 18.81 -11.19 8.99
N GLY A 200 18.94 -11.48 7.69
CA GLY A 200 19.43 -12.76 7.18
C GLY A 200 20.86 -13.03 7.66
N ARG A 201 21.75 -12.04 7.52
CA ARG A 201 23.13 -12.13 8.01
C ARG A 201 23.17 -12.33 9.53
N HIS A 202 22.40 -11.55 10.29
CA HIS A 202 22.36 -11.68 11.76
C HIS A 202 21.84 -13.05 12.21
N THR A 203 20.77 -13.55 11.56
CA THR A 203 20.21 -14.87 11.86
C THR A 203 21.18 -15.99 11.51
N TRP A 204 21.90 -15.85 10.39
CA TRP A 204 22.94 -16.80 9.99
C TRP A 204 24.13 -16.81 10.96
N GLN A 205 24.61 -15.63 11.37
CA GLN A 205 25.66 -15.50 12.37
C GLN A 205 25.23 -16.10 13.72
N MET A 206 24.02 -15.82 14.18
CA MET A 206 23.49 -16.38 15.43
C MET A 206 23.39 -17.91 15.36
N ARG A 207 22.99 -18.48 14.22
CA ARG A 207 22.92 -19.93 14.00
C ARG A 207 24.29 -20.61 13.98
N ASN A 208 25.31 -19.94 13.44
CA ASN A 208 26.65 -20.51 13.33
C ASN A 208 27.48 -20.37 14.62
N THR A 209 27.13 -19.41 15.49
CA THR A 209 27.84 -19.17 16.76
C THR A 209 27.18 -19.85 17.96
N ALA A 210 25.96 -20.39 17.82
CA ALA A 210 25.25 -21.05 18.91
C ALA A 210 25.74 -22.50 19.14
N THR A 211 26.48 -22.72 20.22
CA THR A 211 26.97 -24.03 20.70
C THR A 211 26.02 -24.70 21.72
N GLY A 212 24.70 -24.54 21.57
CA GLY A 212 23.71 -25.06 22.53
C GLY A 212 22.32 -25.34 21.95
N PRO A 213 21.39 -25.94 22.72
CA PRO A 213 20.08 -26.36 22.24
C PRO A 213 19.27 -25.17 21.70
N ARG A 214 18.67 -25.39 20.54
CA ARG A 214 17.98 -24.44 19.65
C ARG A 214 17.16 -23.38 20.40
N ASP A 215 17.63 -22.14 20.39
CA ASP A 215 16.93 -21.01 21.03
C ASP A 215 15.56 -20.73 20.36
N PRO A 216 14.49 -20.49 21.14
CA PRO A 216 13.17 -20.10 20.61
C PRO A 216 13.17 -18.74 19.87
N SER A 217 14.25 -17.95 19.97
CA SER A 217 14.43 -16.65 19.31
C SER A 217 14.63 -16.76 17.78
N THR A 218 15.15 -17.88 17.27
CA THR A 218 15.38 -18.06 15.82
C THR A 218 14.07 -18.11 15.04
N GLY A 219 13.00 -18.68 15.61
CA GLY A 219 11.68 -18.75 14.97
C GLY A 219 11.03 -17.38 14.76
N VAL A 220 11.21 -16.46 15.71
CA VAL A 220 10.66 -15.10 15.64
C VAL A 220 11.36 -14.28 14.55
N HIS A 221 12.69 -14.42 14.41
CA HIS A 221 13.45 -13.75 13.35
C HIS A 221 13.08 -14.26 11.95
N VAL A 222 12.94 -15.57 11.76
CA VAL A 222 12.53 -16.17 10.48
C VAL A 222 11.13 -15.72 10.08
N SER A 223 10.17 -15.71 11.02
CA SER A 223 8.81 -15.21 10.75
C SER A 223 8.82 -13.72 10.36
N THR A 224 9.72 -12.92 10.94
CA THR A 224 9.85 -11.49 10.60
C THR A 224 10.38 -11.32 9.17
N ILE A 225 11.42 -12.08 8.79
CA ILE A 225 11.96 -12.06 7.42
C ILE A 225 10.88 -12.47 6.40
N LEU A 226 10.12 -13.53 6.69
CA LEU A 226 9.05 -14.00 5.80
C LEU A 226 7.93 -12.97 5.63
N SER A 227 7.58 -12.25 6.71
CA SER A 227 6.60 -11.17 6.68
C SER A 227 7.09 -9.99 5.82
N VAL A 228 8.36 -9.59 5.95
CA VAL A 228 8.97 -8.52 5.14
C VAL A 228 9.04 -8.94 3.67
N LEU A 229 9.39 -10.19 3.39
CA LEU A 229 9.43 -10.74 2.04
C LEU A 229 8.02 -10.78 1.40
N SER A 230 7.01 -11.20 2.16
CA SER A 230 5.61 -11.19 1.72
C SER A 230 5.16 -9.77 1.38
N PHE A 231 5.55 -8.79 2.18
CA PHE A 231 5.25 -7.38 1.91
C PHE A 231 5.97 -6.88 0.66
N LEU A 232 7.22 -7.29 0.43
CA LEU A 232 7.98 -6.95 -0.78
C LEU A 232 7.26 -7.45 -2.04
N VAL A 233 6.85 -8.73 -2.05
CA VAL A 233 6.14 -9.35 -3.17
C VAL A 233 4.81 -8.63 -3.44
N LEU A 234 4.04 -8.36 -2.37
CA LEU A 234 2.78 -7.62 -2.46
C LEU A 234 2.98 -6.22 -3.07
N CYS A 235 4.03 -5.51 -2.64
CA CYS A 235 4.37 -4.19 -3.17
C CYS A 235 4.76 -4.25 -4.66
N LEU A 236 5.66 -5.16 -5.04
CA LEU A 236 6.06 -5.34 -6.45
C LEU A 236 4.87 -5.69 -7.33
N SER A 237 3.99 -6.59 -6.88
CA SER A 237 2.79 -6.96 -7.62
C SER A 237 1.84 -5.77 -7.86
N HIS A 238 1.72 -4.86 -6.88
CA HIS A 238 0.93 -3.64 -7.02
C HIS A 238 1.50 -2.70 -8.07
N TYR A 239 2.81 -2.45 -8.04
CA TYR A 239 3.46 -1.58 -9.04
C TYR A 239 3.39 -2.18 -10.45
N MET A 240 3.57 -3.49 -10.57
CA MET A 240 3.42 -4.19 -11.85
C MET A 240 1.99 -4.09 -12.38
N ALA A 241 0.98 -4.32 -11.53
CA ALA A 241 -0.42 -4.16 -11.91
C ALA A 241 -0.75 -2.71 -12.30
N ALA A 242 -0.25 -1.72 -11.55
CA ALA A 242 -0.43 -0.31 -11.87
C ALA A 242 0.17 0.05 -13.24
N ALA A 243 1.38 -0.46 -13.54
CA ALA A 243 2.03 -0.25 -14.83
C ALA A 243 1.21 -0.89 -15.97
N LEU A 244 0.78 -2.15 -15.81
CA LEU A 244 -0.03 -2.87 -16.80
C LEU A 244 -1.36 -2.15 -17.09
N LEU A 245 -2.04 -1.67 -16.04
CA LEU A 245 -3.27 -0.89 -16.17
C LEU A 245 -3.01 0.46 -16.88
N SER A 246 -1.86 1.09 -16.62
CA SER A 246 -1.49 2.38 -17.23
C SER A 246 -1.16 2.27 -18.73
N PHE A 247 -0.55 1.16 -19.15
CA PHE A 247 -0.24 0.89 -20.57
C PHE A 247 -1.47 0.47 -21.39
N GLN A 248 -2.63 0.21 -20.75
CA GLN A 248 -3.90 -0.09 -21.43
C GLN A 248 -3.79 -1.24 -22.45
N ILE A 249 -2.91 -2.20 -22.19
CA ILE A 249 -2.64 -3.33 -23.10
C ILE A 249 -3.87 -4.24 -23.23
N PHE A 250 -4.72 -4.26 -22.20
CA PHE A 250 -5.86 -5.18 -22.09
C PHE A 250 -7.18 -4.46 -22.30
N GLN A 251 -8.09 -5.13 -23.03
CA GLN A 251 -9.45 -4.66 -23.23
C GLN A 251 -10.21 -4.58 -21.90
N LEU A 252 -11.08 -3.56 -21.77
CA LEU A 252 -11.99 -3.42 -20.63
C LEU A 252 -12.78 -4.71 -20.43
N ARG A 253 -12.93 -5.16 -19.18
CA ARG A 253 -13.69 -6.36 -18.79
C ARG A 253 -13.11 -7.70 -19.29
N SER A 254 -11.93 -7.69 -19.92
CA SER A 254 -11.18 -8.92 -20.16
C SER A 254 -10.74 -9.54 -18.83
N LEU A 255 -10.59 -10.87 -18.79
CA LEU A 255 -10.14 -11.58 -17.58
C LEU A 255 -8.82 -11.04 -17.05
N VAL A 256 -7.87 -10.75 -17.95
CA VAL A 256 -6.55 -10.22 -17.57
C VAL A 256 -6.65 -8.82 -16.97
N PHE A 257 -7.52 -7.95 -17.52
CA PHE A 257 -7.79 -6.63 -16.96
C PHE A 257 -8.38 -6.71 -15.54
N LEU A 258 -9.37 -7.59 -15.34
CA LEU A 258 -10.01 -7.79 -14.04
C LEU A 258 -9.02 -8.35 -13.00
N ILE A 259 -8.16 -9.29 -13.41
CA ILE A 259 -7.08 -9.81 -12.55
C ILE A 259 -6.11 -8.69 -12.18
N CYS A 260 -5.70 -7.83 -13.12
CA CYS A 260 -4.82 -6.70 -12.82
C CYS A 260 -5.46 -5.73 -11.83
N LEU A 261 -6.74 -5.42 -12.01
CA LEU A 261 -7.49 -4.54 -11.10
C LEU A 261 -7.63 -5.14 -9.69
N TRP A 262 -7.83 -6.45 -9.62
CA TRP A 262 -7.88 -7.20 -8.38
C TRP A 262 -6.52 -7.19 -7.66
N VAL A 263 -5.44 -7.51 -8.36
CA VAL A 263 -4.06 -7.45 -7.83
C VAL A 263 -3.74 -6.04 -7.33
N PHE A 264 -4.09 -5.01 -8.10
CA PHE A 264 -3.89 -3.61 -7.71
C PHE A 264 -4.60 -3.29 -6.39
N GLY A 265 -5.86 -3.70 -6.23
CA GLY A 265 -6.64 -3.49 -5.01
C GLY A 265 -6.29 -4.40 -3.84
N SER A 266 -5.57 -5.51 -4.07
CA SER A 266 -5.17 -6.44 -3.01
C SER A 266 -4.12 -5.82 -2.08
N TYR A 267 -3.33 -4.86 -2.58
CA TYR A 267 -2.25 -4.20 -1.85
C TYR A 267 -2.69 -3.49 -0.57
N PRO A 268 -3.68 -2.57 -0.59
CA PRO A 268 -4.16 -1.92 0.63
C PRO A 268 -4.71 -2.86 1.69
N SER A 269 -5.37 -3.97 1.31
CA SER A 269 -5.82 -5.00 2.24
C SER A 269 -4.69 -5.88 2.76
N GLY A 270 -3.82 -6.36 1.86
CA GLY A 270 -2.76 -7.31 2.16
C GLY A 270 -1.68 -6.70 3.03
N HIS A 271 -1.30 -5.44 2.77
CA HIS A 271 -0.33 -4.72 3.60
C HIS A 271 -0.80 -4.64 5.05
N SER A 272 -2.08 -4.29 5.27
CA SER A 272 -2.64 -4.12 6.60
C SER A 272 -2.78 -5.45 7.34
N MET A 273 -3.11 -6.54 6.64
CA MET A 273 -3.08 -7.89 7.21
C MET A 273 -1.66 -8.30 7.62
N ILE A 274 -0.66 -8.09 6.77
CA ILE A 274 0.74 -8.37 7.08
C ILE A 274 1.18 -7.55 8.30
N LEU A 275 0.82 -6.28 8.38
CA LEU A 275 1.15 -5.39 9.50
C LEU A 275 0.53 -5.87 10.82
N ILE A 276 -0.75 -6.29 10.81
CA ILE A 276 -1.43 -6.84 11.99
C ILE A 276 -0.77 -8.15 12.42
N LEU A 277 -0.45 -9.04 11.48
CA LEU A 277 0.15 -10.34 11.78
C LEU A 277 1.58 -10.23 12.29
N GLY A 278 2.37 -9.30 11.74
CA GLY A 278 3.77 -9.06 12.09
C GLY A 278 3.96 -8.28 13.40
N ASN A 279 2.94 -7.57 13.89
CA ASN A 279 3.02 -6.80 15.12
C ASN A 279 2.23 -7.49 16.26
N PRO A 280 2.91 -8.05 17.28
CA PRO A 280 2.24 -8.79 18.36
C PRO A 280 1.24 -7.94 19.14
N LYS A 281 1.49 -6.64 19.29
CA LYS A 281 0.59 -5.70 19.96
C LYS A 281 -0.69 -5.49 19.16
N LEU A 282 -0.56 -5.25 17.84
CA LEU A 282 -1.72 -5.11 16.95
C LEU A 282 -2.51 -6.41 16.89
N LYS A 283 -1.83 -7.56 16.77
CA LYS A 283 -2.44 -8.89 16.76
C LYS A 283 -3.26 -9.16 18.02
N GLN A 284 -2.73 -8.85 19.20
CA GLN A 284 -3.42 -9.07 20.47
C GLN A 284 -4.64 -8.16 20.63
N ASN A 285 -4.51 -6.88 20.25
CA ASN A 285 -5.62 -5.93 20.32
C ASN A 285 -6.71 -6.23 19.30
N ALA A 286 -6.35 -6.66 18.09
CA ALA A 286 -7.30 -7.13 17.08
C ALA A 286 -8.12 -8.31 17.61
N LYS A 287 -7.49 -9.30 18.24
CA LYS A 287 -8.19 -10.42 18.88
C LYS A 287 -9.18 -9.94 19.95
N LYS A 288 -8.78 -9.01 20.82
CA LYS A 288 -9.66 -8.46 21.86
C LYS A 288 -10.87 -7.75 21.28
N LEU A 289 -10.69 -6.94 20.24
CA LEU A 289 -11.77 -6.22 19.56
C LEU A 289 -12.76 -7.19 18.89
N LEU A 290 -12.25 -8.21 18.20
CA LEU A 290 -13.08 -9.24 17.56
C LEU A 290 -13.85 -10.09 18.60
N LEU A 291 -13.26 -10.33 19.77
CA LEU A 291 -13.93 -11.05 20.86
C LEU A 291 -14.99 -10.19 21.56
N HIS A 292 -14.73 -8.91 21.81
CA HIS A 292 -15.74 -7.99 22.37
C HIS A 292 -16.94 -7.81 21.45
N GLY A 293 -16.73 -7.75 20.13
CA GLY A 293 -17.82 -7.71 19.16
C GLY A 293 -18.71 -8.96 19.17
N LYS A 294 -18.16 -10.12 19.57
CA LYS A 294 -18.91 -11.37 19.72
C LYS A 294 -19.65 -11.50 21.06
N CYS A 295 -19.18 -10.83 22.12
CA CYS A 295 -19.86 -10.84 23.43
C CYS A 295 -20.99 -9.80 23.54
N CYS A 296 -21.07 -8.84 22.62
CA CYS A 296 -22.15 -7.85 22.54
C CYS A 296 -23.24 -8.22 21.51
N GLN A 297 -23.26 -9.47 21.04
CA GLN A 297 -24.33 -10.09 20.25
C GLN A 297 -25.03 -11.13 21.10
#